data_AF-A0A9E4MTK4-F1
#
_entry.id   AF-A0A9E4MTK4-F1
#
_cell.length_a   1.000
_cell.length_b   1.000
_cell.length_c   1.000
_cell.angle_alpha   90.00
_cell.angle_beta   90.00
_cell.angle_gamma   90.00
#
_symmetry.space_group_name_H-M   'P 1'
#
loop_
_entity.id
_entity.type
_entity.pdbx_description
1 polymer ?
#
loop_
_entity_poly.entity_id
_entity_poly.type
_entity_poly.pdbx_seq_one_letter_code
_entity_poly.pdbx_strand_id
1 'polypeptide(L)'
;MIELLAALSASAAAGMRIALPLLLIGLLQTDLWSRVPLLSRFSPQWVVGILVSWSLFELFASKNLLGQRILHLIQLVCSPFVGAIMGTAIAQATEVPGWLVGLIGVTGGLLALVLQLVQVGWFYRLRGLPIWAIFFQDLLCISLVVFAFDAPQQGGLIALLLLWLAIRSSKEWYQWYTAQSSPKQRHSPRRHKRNPD
;
A
#
# COMPACT_ATOMS: atom_id res chain seq x y z
N MET A 1 -10.62 -2.59 -19.31
CA MET A 1 -10.37 -3.68 -18.33
C MET A 1 -8.90 -3.76 -17.92
N ILE A 2 -7.97 -3.75 -18.87
CA ILE A 2 -6.52 -3.80 -18.60
C ILE A 2 -6.05 -2.61 -17.75
N GLU A 3 -6.57 -1.42 -18.03
CA GLU A 3 -6.27 -0.16 -17.31
C GLU A 3 -6.64 -0.23 -15.82
N LEU A 4 -7.75 -0.90 -15.52
CA LEU A 4 -8.22 -1.07 -14.15
C LEU A 4 -7.30 -2.03 -13.38
N LEU A 5 -6.81 -3.08 -14.05
CA LEU A 5 -5.81 -4.00 -13.48
C LEU A 5 -4.45 -3.32 -13.28
N ALA A 6 -4.03 -2.46 -14.22
CA ALA A 6 -2.85 -1.62 -14.08
C ALA A 6 -2.96 -0.69 -12.87
N ALA A 7 -4.09 0.02 -12.75
CA ALA A 7 -4.38 0.91 -11.64
C ALA A 7 -4.39 0.15 -10.30
N LEU A 8 -5.03 -1.01 -10.23
CA LEU A 8 -5.03 -1.85 -9.03
C LEU A 8 -3.62 -2.34 -8.66
N SER A 9 -2.80 -2.73 -9.63
CA SER A 9 -1.41 -3.14 -9.42
C SER A 9 -0.59 -2.00 -8.80
N ALA A 10 -0.69 -0.82 -9.38
CA ALA A 10 0.00 0.38 -8.92
C ALA A 10 -0.49 0.84 -7.53
N SER A 11 -1.80 0.84 -7.29
CA SER A 11 -2.37 1.15 -5.98
C SER A 11 -2.02 0.10 -4.93
N ALA A 12 -1.88 -1.18 -5.30
CA ALA A 12 -1.41 -2.21 -4.39
C ALA A 12 0.06 -2.01 -4.01
N ALA A 13 0.91 -1.60 -4.96
CA ALA A 13 2.29 -1.21 -4.66
C ALA A 13 2.35 -0.02 -3.69
N ALA A 14 1.52 1.00 -3.90
CA ALA A 14 1.37 2.16 -3.00
C ALA A 14 0.93 1.79 -1.58
N GLY A 15 0.14 0.70 -1.46
CA GLY A 15 -0.29 0.14 -0.18
C GLY A 15 0.80 -0.64 0.56
N MET A 16 1.96 -0.88 -0.06
CA MET A 16 3.11 -1.54 0.57
C MET A 16 4.27 -0.59 0.83
N ARG A 17 4.51 0.37 -0.06
CA ARG A 17 5.48 1.45 0.10
C ARG A 17 4.96 2.72 -0.54
N ILE A 18 5.44 3.86 -0.06
CA ILE A 18 5.04 5.15 -0.63
C ILE A 18 6.10 5.65 -1.60
N ALA A 19 7.34 5.80 -1.12
CA ALA A 19 8.39 6.46 -1.90
C ALA A 19 8.76 5.67 -3.14
N LEU A 20 9.05 4.38 -2.92
CA LEU A 20 9.66 3.50 -3.90
C LEU A 20 8.77 3.34 -5.15
N PRO A 21 7.47 3.03 -5.03
CA PRO A 21 6.64 2.88 -6.21
C PRO A 21 6.37 4.21 -6.92
N LEU A 22 6.22 5.33 -6.20
CA LEU A 22 6.12 6.66 -6.81
C LEU A 22 7.38 7.02 -7.60
N LEU A 23 8.57 6.75 -7.04
CA LEU A 23 9.84 6.99 -7.68
C LEU A 23 9.98 6.15 -8.97
N LEU A 24 9.69 4.85 -8.89
CA LEU A 24 9.75 3.96 -10.05
C LEU A 24 8.80 4.41 -11.15
N ILE A 25 7.55 4.70 -10.82
CA ILE A 25 6.58 5.20 -11.80
C ILE A 25 7.08 6.49 -12.45
N GLY A 26 7.57 7.44 -11.65
CA GLY A 26 8.04 8.72 -12.17
C GLY A 26 9.32 8.63 -13.00
N LEU A 27 10.15 7.61 -12.79
CA LEU A 27 11.31 7.31 -13.64
C LEU A 27 10.93 6.57 -14.92
N LEU A 28 9.90 5.71 -14.87
CA LEU A 28 9.41 4.94 -16.02
C LEU A 28 8.52 5.77 -16.95
N GLN A 29 7.73 6.69 -16.40
CA GLN A 29 6.89 7.62 -17.15
C GLN A 29 7.23 9.07 -16.77
N THR A 30 8.13 9.68 -17.54
CA THR A 30 8.54 11.08 -17.38
C THR A 30 7.37 12.06 -17.50
N ASP A 31 6.31 11.70 -18.22
CA ASP A 31 5.12 12.54 -18.37
C ASP A 31 4.17 12.46 -17.16
N LEU A 32 4.33 11.49 -16.26
CA LEU A 32 3.40 11.31 -15.14
C LEU A 32 3.48 12.46 -14.12
N TRP A 33 4.66 13.09 -13.99
CA TRP A 33 4.85 14.26 -13.14
C TRP A 33 3.91 15.41 -13.51
N SER A 34 3.58 15.54 -14.81
CA SER A 34 2.66 16.55 -15.32
C SER A 34 1.18 16.22 -15.08
N ARG A 35 0.84 14.92 -15.04
CA ARG A 35 -0.54 14.43 -14.91
C ARG A 35 -0.98 14.31 -13.45
N VAL A 36 -0.05 14.23 -12.50
CA VAL A 36 -0.39 14.19 -11.07
C VAL A 36 -0.60 15.61 -10.54
N PRO A 37 -1.84 15.98 -10.12
CA PRO A 37 -2.20 17.37 -9.79
C PRO A 37 -1.44 17.97 -8.59
N LEU A 38 -0.77 17.14 -7.79
CA LEU A 38 0.08 17.55 -6.66
C LEU A 38 1.56 17.71 -7.03
N LEU A 39 2.05 16.92 -7.99
CA LEU A 39 3.47 16.88 -8.36
C LEU A 39 3.79 17.86 -9.49
N SER A 40 2.81 18.23 -10.31
CA SER A 40 2.97 19.16 -11.43
C SER A 40 3.32 20.60 -11.03
N ARG A 41 3.18 20.95 -9.75
CA ARG A 41 3.51 22.27 -9.20
C ARG A 41 4.98 22.43 -8.82
N PHE A 42 5.72 21.33 -8.76
CA PHE A 42 7.13 21.33 -8.35
C PHE A 42 8.02 20.90 -9.51
N SER A 43 9.21 21.49 -9.59
CA SER A 43 10.21 21.09 -10.59
C SER A 43 10.58 19.61 -10.42
N PRO A 44 10.59 18.80 -11.50
CA PRO A 44 10.81 17.35 -11.42
C PRO A 44 12.10 16.94 -10.69
N GLN A 45 13.17 17.73 -10.83
CA GLN A 45 14.47 17.47 -10.18
C GLN A 45 14.36 17.40 -8.65
N TRP A 46 13.61 18.35 -8.05
CA TRP A 46 13.40 18.38 -6.60
C TRP A 46 12.51 17.23 -6.15
N VAL A 47 11.48 16.90 -6.91
CA VAL A 47 10.58 15.78 -6.61
C VAL A 47 11.35 14.45 -6.61
N VAL A 48 12.18 14.21 -7.63
CA VAL A 48 13.03 13.02 -7.71
C VAL A 48 14.03 13.00 -6.55
N GLY A 49 14.69 14.11 -6.22
CA GLY A 49 15.62 14.17 -5.09
C GLY A 49 14.96 13.83 -3.75
N ILE A 50 13.75 14.33 -3.52
CA ILE A 50 12.96 14.04 -2.32
C ILE A 50 12.54 12.56 -2.30
N LEU A 51 12.03 12.03 -3.42
CA LEU A 51 11.58 10.65 -3.50
C LEU A 51 12.73 9.64 -3.40
N VAL A 52 13.90 9.93 -3.96
CA VAL A 52 15.11 9.12 -3.78
C VAL A 52 15.52 9.11 -2.32
N SER A 53 15.60 10.29 -1.69
CA SER A 53 15.94 10.40 -0.27
C SER A 53 14.94 9.66 0.62
N TRP A 54 13.64 9.80 0.33
CA TRP A 54 12.57 9.12 1.06
C TRP A 54 12.58 7.60 0.82
N SER A 55 12.91 7.14 -0.39
CA SER A 55 13.04 5.71 -0.71
C SER A 55 14.25 5.07 -0.03
N LEU A 56 15.38 5.78 0.04
CA LEU A 56 16.52 5.35 0.83
C LEU A 56 16.13 5.29 2.32
N PHE A 57 15.45 6.31 2.83
CA PHE A 57 14.95 6.30 4.20
C PHE A 57 14.00 5.11 4.46
N GLU A 58 13.04 4.82 3.58
CA GLU A 58 12.17 3.63 3.68
C GLU A 58 12.99 2.33 3.73
N LEU A 59 14.02 2.18 2.90
CA LEU A 59 14.88 0.99 2.85
C LEU A 59 15.76 0.83 4.10
N PHE A 60 16.27 1.91 4.68
CA PHE A 60 17.13 1.86 5.86
C PHE A 60 16.31 1.78 7.16
N ALA A 61 15.25 2.58 7.28
CA ALA A 61 14.42 2.62 8.49
C ALA A 61 13.59 1.33 8.64
N SER A 62 13.25 0.64 7.56
CA SER A 62 12.59 -0.67 7.63
C SER A 62 13.44 -1.75 8.30
N LYS A 63 14.77 -1.58 8.45
CA LYS A 63 15.63 -2.58 9.11
C LYS A 63 15.59 -2.54 10.64
N ASN A 64 15.12 -1.44 11.22
CA ASN A 64 15.03 -1.25 12.67
C ASN A 64 13.56 -1.27 13.13
N LEU A 65 13.25 -1.92 14.26
CA LEU A 65 11.88 -2.00 14.81
C LEU A 65 11.21 -0.63 15.01
N LEU A 66 11.96 0.36 15.50
CA LEU A 66 11.46 1.74 15.69
C LEU A 66 11.19 2.42 14.35
N GLY A 67 12.07 2.23 13.38
CA GLY A 67 11.89 2.76 12.02
C GLY A 67 10.67 2.12 11.34
N GLN A 68 10.48 0.80 11.46
CA GLN A 68 9.27 0.11 10.99
C GLN A 68 8.00 0.68 11.60
N ARG A 69 7.99 0.97 12.91
CA ARG A 69 6.81 1.54 13.58
C ARG A 69 6.46 2.94 13.05
N ILE A 70 7.47 3.80 12.90
CA ILE A 70 7.29 5.16 12.39
C ILE A 70 6.83 5.11 10.93
N LEU A 71 7.50 4.29 10.10
CA LEU A 71 7.13 4.11 8.69
C LEU A 71 5.70 3.60 8.54
N HIS A 72 5.30 2.59 9.31
CA HIS A 72 3.94 2.07 9.26
C HIS A 72 2.88 3.11 9.65
N LEU A 73 3.16 3.98 10.63
CA LEU A 73 2.26 5.08 10.99
C LEU A 73 2.11 6.08 9.86
N ILE A 74 3.24 6.49 9.27
CA ILE A 74 3.22 7.42 8.13
C ILE A 74 2.49 6.78 6.95
N GLN A 75 2.79 5.52 6.64
CA GLN A 75 2.15 4.79 5.56
C GLN A 75 0.67 4.53 5.79
N LEU A 76 0.22 4.31 7.03
CA LEU A 76 -1.20 4.16 7.34
C LEU A 76 -2.01 5.40 6.96
N VAL A 77 -1.44 6.58 7.19
CA VAL A 77 -2.09 7.85 6.84
C VAL A 77 -1.92 8.15 5.36
N CYS A 78 -0.72 7.98 4.80
CA CYS A 78 -0.38 8.46 3.47
C CYS A 78 -0.68 7.47 2.33
N SER A 79 -0.67 6.15 2.58
CA SER A 79 -0.93 5.12 1.56
C SER A 79 -2.27 5.25 0.83
N PRO A 80 -3.43 5.56 1.47
CA PRO A 80 -4.67 5.77 0.73
C PRO A 80 -4.58 6.92 -0.27
N PHE A 81 -3.90 8.01 0.10
CA PHE A 81 -3.71 9.15 -0.79
C PHE A 81 -2.81 8.78 -1.97
N VAL A 82 -1.69 8.09 -1.71
CA VAL A 82 -0.75 7.69 -2.75
C VAL A 82 -1.36 6.64 -3.68
N GLY A 83 -2.11 5.68 -3.12
CA GLY A 83 -2.85 4.68 -3.89
C GLY A 83 -3.92 5.29 -4.77
N ALA A 84 -4.64 6.31 -4.28
CA ALA A 84 -5.60 7.06 -5.07
C ALA A 84 -4.91 7.87 -6.18
N ILE A 85 -3.81 8.56 -5.87
CA ILE A 85 -3.01 9.31 -6.84
C ILE A 85 -2.55 8.37 -7.97
N MET A 86 -1.95 7.24 -7.63
CA MET A 86 -1.47 6.26 -8.63
C MET A 86 -2.60 5.68 -9.47
N GLY A 87 -3.75 5.37 -8.85
CA GLY A 87 -4.94 4.91 -9.57
C GLY A 87 -5.50 5.95 -10.54
N THR A 88 -5.62 7.21 -10.10
CA THR A 88 -6.08 8.31 -10.97
C THR A 88 -5.08 8.61 -12.08
N ALA A 89 -3.77 8.57 -11.80
CA ALA A 89 -2.73 8.87 -12.78
C ALA A 89 -2.76 7.86 -13.95
N ILE A 90 -2.92 6.57 -13.65
CA ILE A 90 -3.04 5.53 -14.68
C ILE A 90 -4.35 5.66 -15.45
N ALA A 91 -5.47 5.95 -14.77
CA ALA A 91 -6.75 6.16 -15.43
C ALA A 91 -6.75 7.40 -16.35
N GLN A 92 -6.06 8.47 -15.96
CA GLN A 92 -5.87 9.66 -16.80
C GLN A 92 -4.87 9.42 -17.94
N ALA A 93 -3.86 8.58 -17.72
CA ALA A 93 -2.92 8.18 -18.77
C ALA A 93 -3.61 7.40 -19.91
N THR A 94 -4.75 6.76 -19.59
CA THR A 94 -5.50 5.89 -20.50
C THR A 94 -6.81 6.53 -21.00
N GLU A 95 -6.98 7.85 -20.83
CA GLU A 95 -8.11 8.65 -21.36
C GLU A 95 -9.50 8.15 -20.93
N VAL A 96 -9.57 7.54 -19.75
CA VAL A 96 -10.81 7.02 -19.19
C VAL A 96 -11.77 8.18 -18.81
N PRO A 97 -13.10 8.04 -19.00
CA PRO A 97 -14.06 9.08 -18.63
C PRO A 97 -13.94 9.51 -17.16
N GLY A 98 -14.05 10.82 -16.90
CA GLY A 98 -13.71 11.43 -15.61
C GLY A 98 -14.44 10.86 -14.38
N TRP A 99 -15.67 10.36 -14.54
CA TRP A 99 -16.38 9.69 -13.45
C TRP A 99 -15.74 8.35 -13.05
N LEU A 100 -15.22 7.60 -14.04
CA LEU A 100 -14.47 6.36 -13.81
C LEU A 100 -13.11 6.65 -13.19
N VAL A 101 -12.44 7.74 -13.57
CA VAL A 101 -11.16 8.16 -12.99
C VAL A 101 -11.31 8.37 -11.48
N GLY A 102 -12.38 9.05 -11.05
CA GLY A 102 -12.71 9.21 -9.64
C GLY A 102 -12.94 7.87 -8.94
N LEU A 103 -13.71 6.97 -9.56
CA LEU A 103 -13.97 5.63 -9.01
C LEU A 103 -12.70 4.78 -8.88
N ILE A 104 -11.83 4.78 -9.90
CA ILE A 104 -10.54 4.07 -9.90
C ILE A 104 -9.60 4.65 -8.83
N GLY A 105 -9.56 5.97 -8.68
CA GLY A 105 -8.81 6.62 -7.60
C GLY A 105 -9.31 6.21 -6.22
N VAL A 106 -10.61 6.28 -5.98
CA VAL A 106 -11.20 5.91 -4.67
C VAL A 106 -10.98 4.43 -4.36
N THR A 107 -11.23 3.54 -5.33
CA THR A 107 -10.99 2.10 -5.16
C THR A 107 -9.52 1.78 -4.94
N GLY A 108 -8.61 2.44 -5.66
CA GLY A 108 -7.17 2.31 -5.47
C GLY A 108 -6.70 2.78 -4.09
N GLY A 109 -7.21 3.91 -3.60
CA GLY A 109 -6.91 4.39 -2.25
C GLY A 109 -7.45 3.47 -1.16
N LEU A 110 -8.66 2.94 -1.32
CA LEU A 110 -9.24 1.96 -0.40
C LEU A 110 -8.44 0.65 -0.41
N LEU A 111 -8.04 0.17 -1.59
CA LEU A 111 -7.20 -1.03 -1.70
C LEU A 111 -5.87 -0.84 -0.96
N ALA A 112 -5.19 0.29 -1.20
CA ALA A 112 -3.94 0.61 -0.51
C ALA A 112 -4.11 0.64 1.00
N LEU A 113 -5.21 1.26 1.49
CA LEU A 113 -5.53 1.28 2.92
C LEU A 113 -5.76 -0.11 3.51
N VAL A 114 -6.51 -0.98 2.81
CA VAL A 114 -6.79 -2.35 3.26
C VAL A 114 -5.50 -3.15 3.37
N LEU A 115 -4.63 -3.09 2.36
CA LEU A 115 -3.33 -3.77 2.39
C LEU A 115 -2.44 -3.24 3.52
N GLN A 116 -2.45 -1.93 3.75
CA GLN A 116 -1.67 -1.32 4.83
C GLN A 116 -2.19 -1.73 6.22
N LEU A 117 -3.51 -1.80 6.43
CA LEU A 117 -4.11 -2.25 7.69
C LEU A 117 -3.69 -3.70 8.03
N VAL A 118 -3.66 -4.57 7.02
CA VAL A 118 -3.23 -5.97 7.21
C VAL A 118 -1.73 -6.05 7.50
N GLN A 119 -0.89 -5.26 6.83
CA GLN A 119 0.54 -5.20 7.19
C GLN A 119 0.75 -4.71 8.62
N VAL A 120 0.04 -3.67 9.04
CA VAL A 120 0.11 -3.13 10.39
C VAL A 120 -0.31 -4.17 11.43
N GLY A 121 -1.43 -4.87 11.23
CA GLY A 121 -1.83 -5.88 12.19
C GLY A 121 -0.91 -7.13 12.18
N TRP A 122 -0.27 -7.47 11.06
CA TRP A 122 0.79 -8.50 11.01
C TRP A 122 1.99 -8.07 11.85
N PHE A 123 2.41 -6.81 11.70
CA PHE A 123 3.48 -6.22 12.49
C PHE A 123 3.19 -6.26 13.99
N TYR A 124 1.97 -5.90 14.41
CA TYR A 124 1.58 -5.98 15.82
C TYR A 124 1.52 -7.42 16.35
N ARG A 125 1.02 -8.37 15.56
CA ARG A 125 0.93 -9.78 15.97
C ARG A 125 2.31 -10.45 16.09
N LEU A 126 3.23 -10.11 15.19
CA LEU A 126 4.56 -10.71 15.12
C LEU A 126 5.62 -9.93 15.93
N ARG A 127 5.22 -8.82 16.58
CA ARG A 127 6.11 -7.88 17.31
C ARG A 127 7.28 -7.36 16.44
N GLY A 128 7.03 -7.18 15.15
CA GLY A 128 8.04 -6.86 14.15
C GLY A 128 7.92 -7.75 12.91
N LEU A 129 8.22 -7.20 11.74
CA LEU A 129 8.31 -8.01 10.52
C LEU A 129 9.71 -8.62 10.41
N PRO A 130 9.83 -9.93 10.13
CA PRO A 130 11.14 -10.54 9.91
C PRO A 130 11.78 -9.93 8.66
N ILE A 131 13.11 -9.82 8.66
CA ILE A 131 13.87 -9.14 7.60
C ILE A 131 13.56 -9.73 6.21
N TRP A 132 13.37 -11.05 6.11
CA TRP A 132 13.00 -11.70 4.85
C TRP A 132 11.65 -11.23 4.29
N ALA A 133 10.66 -10.98 5.15
CA ALA A 133 9.36 -10.47 4.72
C ALA A 133 9.47 -9.06 4.14
N ILE A 134 10.39 -8.24 4.67
CA ILE A 134 10.66 -6.88 4.17
C ILE A 134 11.29 -6.94 2.78
N PHE A 135 12.27 -7.82 2.58
CA PHE A 135 12.82 -8.06 1.24
C PHE A 135 11.76 -8.53 0.24
N PHE A 136 10.86 -9.42 0.68
CA PHE A 136 9.76 -9.87 -0.16
C PHE A 136 8.78 -8.75 -0.50
N GLN A 137 8.44 -7.89 0.47
CA GLN A 137 7.59 -6.73 0.27
C GLN A 137 8.20 -5.74 -0.73
N ASP A 138 9.50 -5.51 -0.65
CA ASP A 138 10.22 -4.62 -1.57
C ASP A 138 10.24 -5.19 -2.99
N LEU A 139 10.57 -6.47 -3.12
CA LEU A 139 10.54 -7.18 -4.40
C LEU A 139 9.13 -7.13 -5.02
N LEU A 140 8.11 -7.41 -4.22
CA LEU A 140 6.72 -7.42 -4.66
C LEU A 140 6.25 -6.03 -5.07
N CYS A 141 6.65 -4.99 -4.31
CA CYS A 141 6.37 -3.60 -4.64
C CYS A 141 6.98 -3.20 -5.99
N ILE A 142 8.26 -3.50 -6.20
CA ILE A 142 8.94 -3.21 -7.47
C ILE A 142 8.26 -3.97 -8.62
N SER A 143 7.98 -5.26 -8.41
CA SER A 143 7.37 -6.13 -9.41
C SER A 143 5.97 -5.64 -9.82
N LEU A 144 5.14 -5.21 -8.86
CA LEU A 144 3.81 -4.68 -9.16
C LEU A 144 3.85 -3.37 -9.94
N VAL A 145 4.84 -2.51 -9.71
CA VAL A 145 5.01 -1.29 -10.50
C VAL A 145 5.42 -1.63 -11.93
N VAL A 146 6.40 -2.53 -12.11
CA VAL A 146 6.81 -2.99 -13.43
C VAL A 146 5.63 -3.64 -14.16
N PHE A 147 4.91 -4.54 -13.48
CA PHE A 147 3.73 -5.19 -14.05
C PHE A 147 2.58 -4.23 -14.32
N ALA A 148 2.45 -3.12 -13.60
CA ALA A 148 1.42 -2.14 -13.92
C ALA A 148 1.57 -1.58 -15.34
N PHE A 149 2.79 -1.53 -15.87
CA PHE A 149 3.07 -1.04 -17.22
C PHE A 149 3.25 -2.17 -18.24
N ASP A 150 4.12 -3.15 -17.96
CA ASP A 150 4.48 -4.17 -18.95
C ASP A 150 3.48 -5.34 -19.01
N ALA A 151 2.90 -5.71 -17.87
CA ALA A 151 2.03 -6.89 -17.75
C ALA A 151 0.83 -6.62 -16.82
N PRO A 152 -0.03 -5.64 -17.15
CA PRO A 152 -1.08 -5.13 -16.26
C PRO A 152 -2.06 -6.21 -15.80
N GLN A 153 -2.32 -7.24 -16.61
CA GLN A 153 -3.13 -8.38 -16.22
C GLN A 153 -2.51 -9.17 -15.06
N GLN A 154 -1.21 -9.45 -15.13
CA GLN A 154 -0.49 -10.18 -14.09
C GLN A 154 -0.38 -9.34 -12.81
N GLY A 155 -0.04 -8.06 -12.95
CA GLY A 155 0.04 -7.13 -11.83
C GLY A 155 -1.31 -6.99 -11.10
N GLY A 156 -2.40 -6.78 -11.84
CA GLY A 156 -3.73 -6.69 -11.26
C GLY A 156 -4.20 -8.00 -10.63
N LEU A 157 -3.85 -9.16 -11.21
CA LEU A 157 -4.16 -10.46 -10.62
C LEU A 157 -3.42 -10.65 -9.28
N ILE A 158 -2.15 -10.27 -9.21
CA ILE A 158 -1.40 -10.26 -7.95
C ILE A 158 -2.05 -9.30 -6.95
N ALA A 159 -2.48 -8.11 -7.37
CA ALA A 159 -3.19 -7.17 -6.49
C ALA A 159 -4.49 -7.77 -5.93
N LEU A 160 -5.26 -8.50 -6.76
CA LEU A 160 -6.46 -9.22 -6.32
C LEU A 160 -6.14 -10.37 -5.38
N LEU A 161 -5.05 -11.12 -5.62
CA LEU A 161 -4.56 -12.15 -4.71
C LEU A 161 -4.17 -11.55 -3.35
N LEU A 162 -3.49 -10.40 -3.34
CA LEU A 162 -3.14 -9.68 -2.12
C LEU A 162 -4.38 -9.20 -1.37
N LEU A 163 -5.38 -8.67 -2.08
CA LEU A 163 -6.66 -8.32 -1.49
C LEU A 163 -7.36 -9.53 -0.88
N TRP A 164 -7.38 -10.66 -1.58
CA TRP A 164 -7.94 -11.91 -1.07
C TRP A 164 -7.21 -12.39 0.20
N LEU A 165 -5.87 -12.34 0.21
CA LEU A 165 -5.06 -12.64 1.40
C LEU A 165 -5.37 -11.67 2.55
N ALA A 166 -5.56 -10.39 2.26
CA ALA A 166 -5.93 -9.38 3.25
C ALA A 166 -7.29 -9.69 3.90
N ILE A 167 -8.28 -10.07 3.10
CA ILE A 167 -9.60 -10.47 3.59
C ILE A 167 -9.49 -11.75 4.43
N ARG A 168 -8.73 -12.76 3.97
CA ARG A 168 -8.54 -14.00 4.72
C ARG A 168 -7.84 -13.75 6.07
N SER A 169 -6.77 -12.96 6.07
CA SER A 169 -6.02 -12.62 7.28
C SER A 169 -6.88 -11.87 8.29
N SER A 170 -7.72 -10.93 7.84
CA SER A 170 -8.60 -10.18 8.75
C SER A 170 -9.66 -11.09 9.38
N LYS A 171 -10.20 -12.07 8.63
CA LYS A 171 -11.13 -13.08 9.15
C LYS A 171 -10.47 -13.96 10.21
N GLU A 172 -9.25 -14.42 9.99
CA GLU A 172 -8.50 -15.20 10.98
C GLU A 172 -8.27 -14.41 12.27
N TRP A 173 -7.99 -13.11 12.18
CA TRP A 173 -7.88 -12.24 13.35
C TRP A 173 -9.19 -12.05 14.09
N TYR A 174 -10.29 -11.85 13.36
CA TYR A 174 -11.61 -11.74 13.96
C TYR A 174 -12.00 -13.02 14.71
N GLN A 175 -11.71 -14.18 14.13
CA GLN A 175 -11.92 -15.48 14.78
C GLN A 175 -11.04 -15.67 16.02
N TRP A 176 -9.75 -15.32 15.93
CA TRP A 176 -8.84 -15.38 17.08
C TRP A 176 -9.27 -14.44 18.22
N TYR A 177 -9.76 -13.25 17.90
CA TYR A 177 -10.27 -12.27 18.87
C TYR A 177 -11.56 -12.76 19.56
N THR A 178 -12.50 -13.30 18.78
CA THR A 178 -13.76 -13.84 19.32
C THR A 178 -13.55 -15.12 20.12
N ALA A 179 -12.59 -15.98 19.76
CA ALA A 179 -12.24 -17.19 20.50
C ALA A 179 -11.63 -16.91 21.89
N GLN A 180 -10.93 -15.77 22.06
CA GLN A 180 -10.44 -15.32 23.37
C GLN A 180 -11.56 -14.80 24.29
N SER A 181 -12.74 -14.53 23.76
CA SER A 181 -13.85 -13.98 24.52
C SER A 181 -14.70 -15.11 25.11
N SER A 182 -14.63 -15.34 26.42
CA SER A 182 -15.51 -16.30 27.09
C SER A 182 -17.00 -15.98 26.83
N PRO A 183 -17.90 -16.99 26.70
CA PRO A 183 -19.31 -16.78 26.32
C PRO A 183 -20.08 -15.76 27.19
N LYS A 184 -19.66 -15.60 28.46
CA LYS A 184 -20.24 -14.67 29.44
C LYS A 184 -19.76 -13.22 29.33
N GLN A 185 -18.76 -12.90 28.49
CA GLN A 185 -18.11 -11.58 28.43
C GLN A 185 -18.08 -10.96 27.02
N ARG A 186 -19.01 -11.34 26.13
CA ARG A 186 -19.11 -10.80 24.76
C ARG A 186 -19.21 -9.27 24.67
N HIS A 187 -19.71 -8.61 25.72
CA HIS A 187 -19.86 -7.14 25.77
C HIS A 187 -18.57 -6.39 26.19
N SER A 188 -17.56 -7.05 26.77
CA SER A 188 -16.33 -6.38 27.23
C SER A 188 -15.10 -7.32 27.22
N PRO A 189 -14.63 -7.75 26.05
CA PRO A 189 -13.56 -8.75 25.89
C PRO A 189 -12.18 -8.33 26.43
N ARG A 190 -12.01 -7.07 26.87
CA ARG A 190 -10.76 -6.53 27.44
C ARG A 190 -10.78 -6.37 28.97
N ARG A 191 -11.88 -6.70 29.67
CA ARG A 191 -12.04 -6.33 31.09
C ARG A 191 -11.04 -7.01 32.06
N HIS A 192 -10.30 -8.03 31.60
CA HIS A 192 -9.35 -8.79 32.44
C HIS A 192 -7.98 -9.08 31.77
N LYS A 193 -7.64 -8.44 30.64
CA LYS A 193 -6.29 -8.62 30.06
C LYS A 193 -5.26 -7.85 30.90
N ARG A 194 -4.42 -8.59 31.64
CA ARG A 194 -3.30 -8.06 32.46
C ARG A 194 -2.00 -7.81 31.70
N ASN A 195 -1.87 -8.26 30.45
CA ASN A 195 -0.71 -7.98 29.61
C ASN A 195 -1.13 -7.28 28.32
N PRO A 196 -0.43 -6.20 27.92
CA PRO A 196 -0.44 -5.73 26.55
C PRO A 196 0.49 -6.65 25.74
N ASP A 197 -0.06 -7.31 24.73
CA ASP A 197 0.76 -8.09 23.78
C ASP A 197 1.60 -7.18 22.89
#